data_AF-A0A963JFC2-F1
#
_entry.id   AF-A0A963JFC2-F1
#
_cell.length_a   1.000
_cell.length_b   1.000
_cell.length_c   1.000
_cell.angle_alpha   90.00
_cell.angle_beta   90.00
_cell.angle_gamma   90.00
#
_symmetry.space_group_name_H-M   'P 1'
#
loop_
_entity.id
_entity.type
_entity.pdbx_description
1 polymer ?
#
loop_
_entity_poly.entity_id
_entity_poly.type
_entity_poly.pdbx_seq_one_letter_code
_entity_poly.pdbx_strand_id
1 'polypeptide(L)'
;MGYCIGGTLLAIGAAARARDGDERLASVSMFAAQTDFSEPGELAFFINPSQLALLEATMHKKGVLESRQMAGAFALLRAQDLVWQPMVDNYLKGQRAPLIDLMAWNADGTRMPWRMHSE
;
A
#
# COMPACT_ATOMS: atom_id res chain seq x y z
N MET A 1 7.34 8.52 15.03
CA MET A 1 7.93 7.94 13.79
C MET A 1 6.81 7.35 12.96
N GLY A 2 6.80 7.55 11.65
CA GLY A 2 5.85 6.94 10.73
C GLY A 2 6.56 6.34 9.51
N TYR A 3 6.06 5.20 9.04
CA TYR A 3 6.60 4.45 7.90
C TYR A 3 5.51 4.19 6.86
N CYS A 4 5.82 4.37 5.57
CA CYS A 4 4.86 4.20 4.47
C CYS A 4 3.57 5.01 4.72
N ILE A 5 2.39 4.41 4.54
CA ILE A 5 1.09 5.03 4.83
C ILE A 5 0.97 5.49 6.29
N GLY A 6 1.68 4.84 7.22
CA GLY A 6 1.76 5.27 8.62
C GLY A 6 2.44 6.63 8.79
N GLY A 7 3.34 7.02 7.88
CA GLY A 7 3.89 8.37 7.86
C GLY A 7 2.87 9.40 7.36
N THR A 8 2.07 9.08 6.34
CA THR A 8 0.96 9.95 5.90
C THR A 8 -0.03 10.18 7.04
N LEU A 9 -0.42 9.11 7.75
CA LEU A 9 -1.30 9.21 8.92
C LEU A 9 -0.65 10.01 10.08
N LEU A 10 0.65 9.84 10.32
CA LEU A 10 1.38 10.62 11.31
C LEU A 10 1.39 12.11 10.97
N ALA A 11 1.59 12.46 9.69
CA ALA A 11 1.57 13.85 9.25
C ALA A 11 0.20 14.50 9.47
N ILE A 12 -0.89 13.80 9.10
CA ILE A 12 -2.27 14.25 9.36
C ILE A 12 -2.51 14.43 10.87
N GLY A 13 -2.12 13.44 11.67
CA GLY A 13 -2.27 13.49 13.12
C GLY A 13 -1.48 14.63 13.76
N ALA A 14 -0.22 14.83 13.36
CA ALA A 14 0.60 15.92 13.86
C ALA A 14 0.02 17.30 13.51
N ALA A 15 -0.47 17.48 12.27
CA ALA A 15 -1.14 18.71 11.87
C ALA A 15 -2.43 18.97 12.66
N ALA A 16 -3.24 17.94 12.91
CA ALA A 16 -4.45 18.06 13.73
C ALA A 16 -4.11 18.45 15.19
N ARG A 17 -3.05 17.88 15.77
CA ARG A 17 -2.57 18.23 17.12
C ARG A 17 -2.07 19.67 17.20
N ALA A 18 -1.28 20.10 16.21
CA ALA A 18 -0.79 21.48 16.14
C ALA A 18 -1.95 22.49 16.02
N ARG A 19 -2.99 22.20 15.23
CA ARG A 19 -4.20 23.02 15.13
C ARG A 19 -4.90 23.19 16.48
N ASP A 20 -4.93 22.12 17.28
CA ASP A 20 -5.59 22.10 18.59
C ASP A 20 -4.66 22.62 19.72
N GLY A 21 -3.45 23.10 19.40
CA GLY A 21 -2.47 23.63 20.35
C GLY A 21 -1.72 22.57 21.17
N ASP A 22 -1.76 21.31 20.75
CA ASP A 22 -1.08 20.20 21.42
C ASP A 22 0.37 20.05 20.93
N GLU A 23 1.32 20.47 21.76
CA GLU A 23 2.77 20.46 21.48
C GLU A 23 3.51 19.22 22.03
N ARG A 24 2.81 18.14 22.39
CA ARG A 24 3.44 16.94 23.00
C ARG A 24 4.43 16.20 22.10
N LEU A 25 4.39 16.45 20.79
CA LEU A 25 5.32 15.84 19.83
C LEU A 25 6.62 16.66 19.76
N ALA A 26 7.66 16.20 20.45
CA ALA A 26 8.98 16.84 20.39
C ALA A 26 9.68 16.68 19.04
N SER A 27 9.40 15.58 18.31
CA SER A 27 9.95 15.34 16.97
C SER A 27 9.07 14.40 16.14
N VAL A 28 9.21 14.50 14.82
CA VAL A 28 8.57 13.62 13.84
C VAL A 28 9.64 13.08 12.90
N SER A 29 9.65 11.77 12.69
CA SER A 29 10.57 11.09 11.75
C SER A 29 9.75 10.29 10.76
N MET A 30 10.07 10.46 9.47
CA MET A 30 9.32 9.92 8.33
C MET A 30 10.23 8.96 7.55
N PHE A 31 9.81 7.72 7.37
CA PHE A 31 10.55 6.72 6.60
C PHE A 31 9.72 6.24 5.42
N ALA A 32 10.23 6.41 4.19
CA ALA A 32 9.55 6.00 2.96
C ALA A 32 8.06 6.37 2.93
N ALA A 33 7.74 7.59 3.39
CA ALA A 33 6.38 8.06 3.58
C ALA A 33 6.15 9.31 2.75
N GLN A 34 4.96 9.40 2.15
CA GLN A 34 4.60 10.46 1.22
C GLN A 34 3.58 11.39 1.87
N THR A 35 3.85 12.69 1.80
CA THR A 35 2.95 13.77 2.28
C THR A 35 2.40 14.61 1.14
N ASP A 36 3.08 14.61 -0.01
CA ASP A 36 2.64 15.24 -1.25
C ASP A 36 2.41 14.15 -2.31
N PHE A 37 1.17 14.06 -2.81
CA PHE A 37 0.74 13.06 -3.79
C PHE A 37 0.55 13.64 -5.20
N SER A 38 1.06 14.85 -5.48
CA SER A 38 1.02 15.45 -6.82
C SER A 38 1.74 14.60 -7.87
N GLU A 39 2.81 13.92 -7.47
CA GLU A 39 3.54 12.93 -8.27
C GLU A 39 3.58 11.58 -7.52
N PRO A 40 2.50 10.77 -7.57
CA PRO A 40 2.40 9.52 -6.80
C PRO A 40 3.18 8.35 -7.44
N GLY A 41 4.02 8.65 -8.44
CA GLY A 41 4.80 7.66 -9.20
C GLY A 41 3.98 6.89 -10.24
N GLU A 42 4.54 5.77 -10.70
CA GLU A 42 3.97 4.93 -11.78
C GLU A 42 2.57 4.39 -11.47
N LEU A 43 2.21 4.34 -10.18
CA LEU A 43 0.87 3.98 -9.71
C LEU A 43 -0.24 4.82 -10.33
N ALA A 44 0.01 6.11 -10.63
CA ALA A 44 -0.99 6.99 -11.26
C ALA A 44 -1.48 6.46 -12.61
N PHE A 45 -0.61 5.79 -13.40
CA PHE A 45 -0.97 5.27 -14.72
C PHE A 45 -1.98 4.12 -14.65
N PHE A 46 -2.13 3.49 -13.49
CA PHE A 46 -3.02 2.35 -13.27
C PHE A 46 -4.28 2.71 -12.49
N ILE A 47 -4.51 3.99 -12.18
CA ILE A 47 -5.72 4.46 -11.50
C ILE A 47 -6.66 5.06 -12.56
N ASN A 48 -7.69 4.31 -12.94
CA ASN A 48 -8.77 4.78 -13.80
C ASN A 48 -10.06 5.02 -12.98
N PRO A 49 -10.82 6.11 -13.23
CA PRO A 49 -12.09 6.37 -12.54
C PRO A 49 -13.08 5.20 -12.56
N SER A 50 -13.14 4.45 -13.67
CA SER A 50 -14.01 3.26 -13.77
C SER A 50 -13.58 2.11 -12.86
N GLN A 51 -12.26 1.93 -12.66
CA GLN A 51 -11.71 0.92 -11.75
C GLN A 51 -11.95 1.33 -10.29
N LEU A 52 -11.83 2.62 -9.99
CA LEU A 52 -12.13 3.15 -8.66
C LEU A 52 -13.61 2.95 -8.30
N ALA A 53 -14.53 3.29 -9.20
CA ALA A 53 -15.97 3.07 -8.99
C ALA A 53 -16.32 1.58 -8.77
N LEU A 54 -15.67 0.68 -9.51
CA LEU A 54 -15.84 -0.76 -9.31
C LEU A 54 -15.31 -1.23 -7.95
N LEU A 55 -14.16 -0.71 -7.54
CA LEU A 55 -13.54 -0.99 -6.25
C LEU A 55 -14.45 -0.53 -5.11
N GLU A 56 -14.95 0.70 -5.16
CA GLU A 56 -15.89 1.26 -4.19
C GLU A 56 -17.17 0.43 -4.09
N ALA A 57 -17.80 0.09 -5.22
CA ALA A 57 -19.01 -0.74 -5.22
C ALA A 57 -18.76 -2.12 -4.59
N THR A 58 -17.59 -2.71 -4.83
CA THR A 58 -17.20 -4.00 -4.26
C THR A 58 -16.97 -3.89 -2.75
N MET A 59 -16.26 -2.85 -2.30
CA MET A 59 -15.97 -2.61 -0.88
C MET A 59 -17.24 -2.22 -0.11
N HIS A 60 -18.16 -1.46 -0.70
CA HIS A 60 -19.46 -1.15 -0.11
C HIS A 60 -20.28 -2.42 0.17
N LYS A 61 -20.26 -3.39 -0.75
CA LYS A 61 -20.96 -4.67 -0.56
C LYS A 61 -20.28 -5.59 0.46
N LYS A 62 -18.95 -5.62 0.52
CA LYS A 62 -18.17 -6.56 1.37
C LYS A 62 -17.72 -5.97 2.71
N GLY A 63 -17.77 -4.66 2.88
CA GLY A 63 -17.26 -3.92 4.03
C GLY A 63 -15.73 -3.75 4.08
N VAL A 64 -14.97 -4.54 3.31
CA VAL A 64 -13.50 -4.53 3.29
C VAL A 64 -12.94 -4.80 1.90
N LEU A 65 -11.72 -4.34 1.67
CA LEU A 65 -10.84 -4.78 0.58
C LEU A 65 -9.93 -5.90 1.09
N GLU A 66 -9.95 -7.04 0.39
CA GLU A 66 -9.13 -8.20 0.75
C GLU A 66 -7.67 -7.99 0.32
N SER A 67 -6.72 -8.44 1.14
CA SER A 67 -5.29 -8.27 0.90
C SER A 67 -4.84 -8.77 -0.48
N ARG A 68 -5.38 -9.91 -0.94
CA ARG A 68 -5.07 -10.46 -2.27
C ARG A 68 -5.40 -9.51 -3.43
N GLN A 69 -6.43 -8.69 -3.28
CA GLN A 69 -6.87 -7.77 -4.34
C GLN A 69 -5.88 -6.61 -4.45
N MET A 70 -5.39 -6.12 -3.31
CA MET A 70 -4.34 -5.11 -3.25
C MET A 70 -3.00 -5.65 -3.73
N ALA A 71 -2.60 -6.84 -3.28
CA ALA A 71 -1.37 -7.51 -3.71
C ALA A 71 -1.34 -7.74 -5.24
N GLY A 72 -2.48 -8.11 -5.82
CA GLY A 72 -2.62 -8.25 -7.28
C GLY A 72 -2.38 -6.94 -8.03
N ALA A 73 -2.87 -5.80 -7.53
CA ALA A 73 -2.61 -4.50 -8.14
C ALA A 73 -1.12 -4.12 -8.11
N PHE A 74 -0.44 -4.32 -6.97
CA PHE A 74 1.00 -4.06 -6.87
C PHE A 74 1.85 -4.99 -7.75
N ALA A 75 1.47 -6.27 -7.83
CA ALA A 75 2.15 -7.23 -8.71
C ALA A 75 2.06 -6.83 -10.19
N LEU A 76 0.94 -6.21 -10.61
CA LEU A 76 0.76 -5.75 -11.99
C LEU A 76 1.63 -4.55 -12.36
N LEU A 77 1.97 -3.66 -11.41
CA LEU A 77 2.83 -2.50 -11.66
C LEU A 77 4.24 -2.90 -12.12
N ARG A 78 4.73 -4.03 -11.61
CA ARG A 78 6.04 -4.59 -11.96
C ARG A 78 5.91 -6.05 -12.35
N ALA A 79 4.94 -6.36 -13.21
CA ALA A 79 4.60 -7.73 -13.59
C ALA A 79 5.81 -8.53 -14.11
N GLN A 80 6.73 -7.88 -14.82
CA GLN A 80 7.96 -8.51 -15.31
C GLN A 80 8.81 -9.05 -14.15
N ASP A 81 9.05 -8.24 -13.12
CA ASP A 81 9.95 -8.58 -12.02
C ASP A 81 9.27 -9.40 -10.92
N LEU A 82 7.96 -9.19 -10.72
CA LEU A 82 7.22 -9.77 -9.60
C LEU A 82 6.41 -11.02 -9.99
N VAL A 83 6.16 -11.24 -11.28
CA VAL A 83 5.39 -12.40 -11.77
C VAL A 83 6.21 -13.23 -12.76
N TRP A 84 6.75 -12.61 -13.81
CA TRP A 84 7.37 -13.35 -14.91
C TRP A 84 8.75 -13.90 -14.57
N GLN A 85 9.68 -13.06 -14.11
CA GLN A 85 11.03 -13.52 -13.71
C GLN A 85 10.99 -14.60 -12.62
N PRO A 86 10.20 -14.45 -11.54
CA PRO A 86 10.07 -15.50 -10.54
C PRO A 86 9.51 -16.80 -11.12
N MET A 87 8.60 -16.74 -12.09
CA MET A 87 8.07 -17.93 -12.75
C MET A 87 9.15 -18.64 -13.58
N VAL A 88 9.93 -17.89 -14.37
CA VAL A 88 11.05 -18.43 -15.16
C VAL A 88 12.10 -19.06 -14.25
N ASP A 89 12.53 -18.37 -13.19
CA ASP A 89 13.57 -18.87 -12.30
C ASP A 89 13.11 -20.10 -11.52
N ASN A 90 11.89 -20.09 -10.97
CA ASN A 90 11.38 -21.21 -10.17
C ASN A 90 11.00 -22.43 -11.02
N TYR A 91 10.35 -22.23 -12.17
CA TYR A 91 9.79 -23.31 -12.98
C TYR A 91 10.76 -23.79 -14.06
N LEU A 92 11.37 -22.88 -14.82
CA LEU A 92 12.23 -23.25 -15.95
C LEU A 92 13.67 -23.51 -15.52
N LYS A 93 14.22 -22.70 -14.60
CA LYS A 93 15.61 -22.86 -14.14
C LYS A 93 15.76 -23.71 -12.88
N GLY A 94 14.67 -23.98 -12.16
CA GLY A 94 14.68 -24.70 -10.88
C GLY A 94 15.37 -23.92 -9.75
N GLN A 95 15.59 -22.62 -9.92
CA GLN A 95 16.28 -21.73 -8.98
C GLN A 95 15.29 -21.18 -7.96
N ARG A 96 14.90 -22.02 -6.99
CA ARG A 96 13.98 -21.61 -5.94
C ARG A 96 14.72 -20.80 -4.87
N ALA A 97 14.41 -19.51 -4.79
CA ALA A 97 14.87 -18.68 -3.69
C ALA A 97 14.24 -19.18 -2.37
N PRO A 98 15.01 -19.34 -1.28
CA PRO A 98 14.45 -19.66 0.01
C PRO A 98 13.55 -18.50 0.49
N LEU A 99 12.48 -18.85 1.20
CA LEU A 99 11.64 -17.84 1.84
C LEU A 99 12.45 -17.14 2.94
N ILE A 100 12.65 -15.84 2.81
CA ILE A 100 13.28 -15.01 3.85
C ILE A 100 12.22 -14.26 4.65
N ASP A 101 12.58 -13.77 5.84
CA ASP A 101 11.66 -13.11 6.78
C ASP A 101 10.87 -11.95 6.14
N LEU A 102 11.52 -11.15 5.29
CA LEU A 102 10.86 -10.05 4.58
C LEU A 102 9.77 -10.54 3.61
N MET A 103 9.99 -11.69 2.95
CA MET A 103 8.99 -12.29 2.05
C MET A 103 7.81 -12.83 2.84
N ALA A 104 8.07 -13.44 4.01
CA ALA A 104 7.01 -13.92 4.90
C ALA A 104 6.16 -12.76 5.42
N TRP A 105 6.80 -11.67 5.87
CA TRP A 105 6.11 -10.44 6.27
C TRP A 105 5.27 -9.85 5.14
N ASN A 106 5.82 -9.76 3.92
CA ASN A 106 5.10 -9.20 2.77
C ASN A 106 3.92 -10.09 2.31
N ALA A 107 3.98 -11.41 2.54
CA ALA A 107 2.91 -12.34 2.21
C ALA A 107 1.73 -12.26 3.21
N ASP A 108 1.96 -11.78 4.43
CA ASP A 108 0.95 -11.64 5.48
C ASP A 108 0.17 -10.32 5.33
N GLY A 109 -0.66 -10.27 4.29
CA GLY A 109 -1.40 -9.06 3.94
C GLY A 109 -2.62 -8.80 4.84
N THR A 110 -2.88 -7.53 5.15
CA THR A 110 -4.02 -7.08 5.95
C THR A 110 -5.21 -6.63 5.10
N ARG A 111 -6.41 -6.64 5.69
CA ARG A 111 -7.62 -6.09 5.06
C ARG A 111 -7.72 -4.59 5.29
N MET A 112 -8.25 -3.85 4.32
CA MET A 112 -8.55 -2.42 4.45
C MET A 112 -10.06 -2.21 4.60
N PRO A 113 -10.53 -1.57 5.69
CA PRO A 113 -11.96 -1.23 5.86
C PRO A 113 -12.45 -0.27 4.77
N TRP A 114 -13.70 -0.44 4.35
CA TRP A 114 -14.31 0.40 3.31
C TRP A 114 -14.23 1.90 3.65
N ARG A 115 -14.55 2.29 4.89
CA ARG A 115 -14.51 3.70 5.31
C ARG A 115 -13.13 4.34 5.19
N MET A 116 -12.05 3.58 5.41
CA MET A 116 -10.69 4.10 5.27
C MET A 116 -10.35 4.51 3.82
N HIS A 117 -11.06 3.94 2.84
CA HIS A 117 -10.84 4.23 1.43
C HIS A 117 -11.78 5.32 0.88
N SER A 118 -13.01 5.39 1.40
CA SER A 118 -14.08 6.23 0.85
C SER A 118 -14.34 7.53 1.64
N GLU A 119 -13.73 7.71 2.81
CA GLU A 119 -13.82 8.91 3.66
C GLU A 119 -12.43 9.54 3.87
#